data_AF-A0A847G1I4-F1
#
_entry.id   AF-A0A847G1I4-F1
#
_cell.length_a   1.000
_cell.length_b   1.000
_cell.length_c   1.000
_cell.angle_alpha   90.00
_cell.angle_beta   90.00
_cell.angle_gamma   90.00
#
_symmetry.space_group_name_H-M   'P 1'
#
loop_
_entity.id
_entity.type
_entity.pdbx_description
1 polymer ?
#
loop_
_entity_poly.entity_id
_entity_poly.type
_entity_poly.pdbx_seq_one_letter_code
_entity_poly.pdbx_strand_id
1 'polypeptide(L)'
;MDRKDGPPMYLAFDLGAESGRAILGCLENERLQLNEVYRFPNRPVEVGGTLHWDILRLWEEIKHGLELAFRETGGQLVSVGIDTWGVDFALLDA
;
A
#
# COMPACT_ATOMS: atom_id res chain seq x y z
N MET A 1 10.60 -8.74 26.24
CA MET A 1 10.15 -9.82 25.33
C MET A 1 11.07 -9.72 24.13
N ASP A 2 12.08 -10.57 24.06
CA ASP A 2 13.09 -10.53 22.99
C ASP A 2 12.42 -10.72 21.63
N ARG A 3 12.53 -9.72 20.76
CA ARG A 3 12.10 -9.86 19.37
C ARG A 3 13.13 -10.72 18.66
N LYS A 4 12.72 -11.94 18.31
CA LYS A 4 13.50 -12.76 17.39
C LYS A 4 13.48 -12.08 16.02
N ASP A 5 14.68 -11.69 15.59
CA ASP A 5 15.08 -11.40 14.22
C ASP A 5 14.56 -10.08 13.60
N GLY A 6 15.48 -9.13 13.33
CA GLY A 6 15.27 -7.94 12.50
C GLY A 6 14.66 -6.68 13.17
N PRO A 7 14.90 -5.47 12.63
CA PRO A 7 14.16 -4.27 13.04
C PRO A 7 12.67 -4.42 12.68
N PRO A 8 11.74 -3.75 13.40
CA PRO A 8 10.32 -3.82 13.08
C PRO A 8 10.05 -3.26 11.68
N MET A 9 9.35 -4.03 10.86
CA MET A 9 8.99 -3.66 9.49
C MET A 9 7.57 -3.11 9.42
N TYR A 10 7.41 -2.01 8.70
CA TYR A 10 6.15 -1.32 8.46
C TYR A 10 5.91 -1.23 6.95
N LEU A 11 4.66 -1.33 6.53
CA LEU A 11 4.28 -1.16 5.12
C LEU A 11 3.46 0.12 4.97
N ALA A 12 3.81 0.96 4.01
CA ALA A 12 3.00 2.10 3.60
C ALA A 12 2.52 1.89 2.17
N PHE A 13 1.22 2.07 1.94
CA PHE A 13 0.67 2.29 0.61
C PHE A 13 0.48 3.77 0.37
N ASP A 14 1.07 4.27 -0.71
CA ASP A 14 0.90 5.63 -1.22
C ASP A 14 0.14 5.52 -2.54
N LEU A 15 -1.14 5.87 -2.51
CA LEU A 15 -2.04 5.81 -3.65
C LEU A 15 -2.20 7.20 -4.24
N GLY A 16 -1.47 7.48 -5.31
CA GLY A 16 -1.60 8.70 -6.10
C GLY A 16 -2.63 8.55 -7.22
N ALA A 17 -3.03 9.68 -7.81
CA ALA A 17 -4.02 9.72 -8.89
C ALA A 17 -3.59 8.96 -10.16
N GLU A 18 -2.29 8.75 -10.38
CA GLU A 18 -1.77 8.06 -11.58
C GLU A 18 -1.09 6.72 -11.26
N SER A 19 -0.62 6.54 -10.03
CA SER A 19 0.09 5.32 -9.61
C SER A 19 -0.06 5.07 -8.12
N GLY A 20 -0.01 3.80 -7.73
CA GLY A 20 0.13 3.39 -6.34
C GLY A 20 1.51 2.78 -6.09
N ARG A 21 1.99 2.89 -4.86
CA ARG A 21 3.23 2.29 -4.37
C ARG A 21 2.99 1.54 -3.07
N ALA A 22 3.74 0.47 -2.87
CA ALA A 22 3.90 -0.20 -1.58
C ALA A 22 5.37 -0.04 -1.15
N ILE A 23 5.61 0.56 0.01
CA ILE A 23 6.93 0.89 0.52
C ILE A 23 7.10 0.24 1.89
N LEU A 24 8.06 -0.66 2.00
CA LEU A 24 8.54 -1.17 3.28
C LEU A 24 9.44 -0.13 3.93
N GLY A 25 9.29 0.03 5.25
CA GLY A 25 10.13 0.92 6.03
C GLY A 25 10.47 0.33 7.40
N CYS A 26 11.68 0.60 7.88
CA CYS A 26 12.09 0.32 9.25
C CYS A 26 13.08 1.37 9.75
N LEU A 27 13.22 1.45 11.07
CA LEU A 27 14.25 2.26 11.71
C LEU A 27 15.36 1.32 12.18
N GLU A 28 16.53 1.42 11.57
CA GLU A 28 17.70 0.62 11.90
C GLU A 28 18.88 1.56 12.16
N ASN A 29 19.55 1.40 13.32
CA ASN A 29 20.68 2.25 13.72
C ASN A 29 20.38 3.76 13.60
N GLU A 30 19.19 4.17 14.08
CA GLU A 30 18.68 5.56 14.01
C GLU A 30 18.52 6.13 12.59
N ARG A 31 18.51 5.27 11.57
CA ARG A 31 18.30 5.66 10.17
C ARG A 31 17.07 4.98 9.60
N LEU A 32 16.25 5.78 8.92
CA LEU A 32 15.11 5.28 8.17
C LEU A 32 15.62 4.54 6.94
N GLN A 33 15.29 3.26 6.84
CA GLN A 33 15.48 2.44 5.64
C GLN A 33 14.14 2.34 4.93
N LEU A 34 14.14 2.51 3.60
CA LEU A 34 12.96 2.40 2.75
C LEU A 34 13.26 1.48 1.58
N ASN A 35 12.28 0.66 1.22
CA ASN A 35 12.34 -0.24 0.07
C ASN A 35 10.98 -0.22 -0.65
N GLU A 36 10.96 0.23 -1.91
CA GLU A 36 9.76 0.17 -2.74
C GLU A 36 9.60 -1.27 -3.26
N VAL A 37 8.64 -2.00 -2.70
CA VAL A 37 8.43 -3.42 -3.03
C VAL A 37 7.48 -3.60 -4.21
N TYR A 38 6.62 -2.60 -4.45
CA TYR A 38 5.66 -2.67 -5.52
C TYR A 38 5.23 -1.30 -6.01
N ARG A 39 4.98 -1.21 -7.32
CA ARG A 39 4.41 -0.04 -7.98
C ARG A 39 3.47 -0.48 -9.09
N PHE A 40 2.33 0.16 -9.18
CA PHE A 40 1.29 -0.15 -10.16
C PHE A 40 0.62 1.12 -10.68
N PRO A 41 0.07 1.10 -11.91
CA PRO A 41 -0.68 2.23 -12.44
C PRO A 41 -2.07 2.31 -11.78
N ASN A 42 -2.48 3.52 -11.40
CA ASN A 42 -3.84 3.82 -10.97
C ASN A 42 -4.58 4.47 -12.14
N ARG A 43 -5.44 3.72 -12.83
CA ARG A 43 -6.13 4.19 -14.03
C ARG A 43 -7.63 4.31 -13.76
N PRO A 44 -8.23 5.49 -14.00
CA PRO A 44 -9.68 5.61 -13.89
C PRO A 44 -10.37 4.81 -15.00
N VAL A 45 -11.62 4.49 -14.76
CA VAL A 45 -12.53 3.82 -15.70
C VAL A 45 -13.72 4.73 -15.97
N GLU A 46 -14.26 4.64 -17.18
CA GLU A 46 -15.46 5.39 -17.55
C GLU A 46 -16.70 4.54 -17.27
N VAL A 47 -17.60 5.09 -16.44
CA VAL A 47 -18.87 4.46 -16.07
C VAL A 47 -19.98 5.49 -16.23
N GLY A 48 -20.98 5.18 -17.05
CA GLY A 48 -22.11 6.08 -17.29
C GLY A 48 -21.72 7.45 -17.87
N GLY A 49 -20.63 7.54 -18.63
CA GLY A 49 -20.12 8.79 -19.21
C GLY A 49 -19.34 9.68 -18.24
N THR A 50 -18.97 9.16 -17.06
CA THR A 50 -18.18 9.87 -16.05
C THR A 50 -17.02 9.02 -15.56
N LEU A 51 -15.93 9.68 -15.16
CA LEU A 51 -14.73 8.99 -14.66
C LEU A 51 -14.91 8.55 -13.21
N HIS A 52 -14.52 7.31 -12.94
CA HIS A 52 -14.51 6.71 -11.62
C HIS A 52 -13.16 6.04 -11.38
N TRP A 53 -12.80 5.87 -10.11
CA TRP A 53 -11.69 5.02 -9.73
C TRP A 53 -12.08 3.55 -9.86
N ASP A 54 -11.19 2.74 -10.43
CA ASP A 54 -11.35 1.29 -10.48
C ASP A 54 -11.04 0.70 -9.10
N ILE A 55 -12.03 0.75 -8.20
CA ILE A 55 -11.88 0.33 -6.80
C ILE A 55 -11.53 -1.16 -6.68
N LEU A 56 -12.08 -2.00 -7.56
CA LEU A 56 -11.81 -3.44 -7.53
C LEU A 56 -10.36 -3.72 -7.92
N ARG A 57 -9.86 -3.06 -8.97
CA ARG A 57 -8.45 -3.14 -9.33
C ARG A 57 -7.55 -2.60 -8.23
N LEU A 58 -7.84 -1.41 -7.68
CA LEU A 58 -7.06 -0.85 -6.56
C LEU A 58 -6.97 -1.85 -5.38
N TRP A 59 -8.07 -2.53 -5.07
CA TRP A 59 -8.08 -3.56 -4.04
C TRP A 59 -7.20 -4.77 -4.38
N GLU A 60 -7.20 -5.22 -5.63
CA GLU A 60 -6.30 -6.29 -6.10
C GLU A 60 -4.83 -5.89 -5.98
N GLU A 61 -4.48 -4.69 -6.40
CA GLU A 61 -3.11 -4.15 -6.33
C GLU A 61 -2.63 -4.02 -4.87
N ILE A 62 -3.50 -3.57 -3.96
CA ILE A 62 -3.20 -3.50 -2.51
C ILE A 62 -2.93 -4.90 -1.94
N LYS A 63 -3.80 -5.89 -2.24
CA LYS A 63 -3.58 -7.27 -1.78
C LYS A 63 -2.27 -7.84 -2.32
N HIS A 64 -1.94 -7.54 -3.58
CA HIS A 64 -0.70 -8.02 -4.19
C HIS A 64 0.53 -7.37 -3.54
N GLY A 65 0.52 -6.05 -3.34
CA GLY A 65 1.59 -5.35 -2.61
C GLY A 65 1.78 -5.87 -1.19
N LEU A 66 0.68 -6.23 -0.50
CA LEU A 66 0.72 -6.82 0.83
C LEU A 66 1.35 -8.23 0.81
N GLU A 67 0.99 -9.06 -0.16
CA GLU A 67 1.57 -10.39 -0.35
C GLU A 67 3.08 -10.32 -0.60
N LEU A 68 3.52 -9.41 -1.48
CA LEU A 68 4.94 -9.17 -1.75
C LEU A 68 5.69 -8.73 -0.50
N ALA A 69 5.17 -7.71 0.19
CA ALA A 69 5.75 -7.21 1.44
C ALA A 69 5.83 -8.28 2.55
N PHE A 70 4.78 -9.10 2.69
CA PHE A 70 4.75 -10.17 3.67
C PHE A 70 5.78 -11.26 3.37
N ARG A 71 5.96 -11.62 2.09
CA ARG A 71 7.00 -12.57 1.66
C ARG A 71 8.40 -12.02 1.90
N GLU A 72 8.63 -10.75 1.55
CA GLU A 72 9.94 -10.11 1.66
C GLU A 72 10.39 -9.95 3.12
N THR A 73 9.45 -9.74 4.04
CA THR A 73 9.72 -9.62 5.48
C THR A 73 9.71 -10.96 6.23
N GLY A 74 9.56 -12.10 5.54
CA GLY A 74 9.41 -13.40 6.20
C GLY A 74 8.20 -13.49 7.13
N GLY A 75 7.16 -12.70 6.85
CA GLY A 75 5.92 -12.63 7.62
C GLY A 75 5.94 -11.69 8.83
N GLN A 76 6.94 -10.81 8.95
CA GLN A 76 7.14 -9.94 10.11
C GLN A 76 6.71 -8.48 9.88
N LEU A 77 5.51 -8.25 9.33
CA LEU A 77 4.91 -6.91 9.27
C LEU A 77 4.26 -6.54 10.61
N VAL A 78 4.59 -5.37 11.14
CA VAL A 78 4.02 -4.87 12.40
C VAL A 78 2.71 -4.10 12.16
N SER A 79 2.66 -3.29 11.12
CA SER A 79 1.45 -2.56 10.72
C SER A 79 1.49 -2.14 9.26
N VAL A 80 0.33 -1.75 8.75
CA VAL A 80 0.14 -1.18 7.41
C VAL A 80 -0.49 0.20 7.55
N GLY A 81 0.03 1.19 6.83
CA GLY A 81 -0.58 2.51 6.65
C GLY A 81 -1.00 2.71 5.19
N ILE A 82 -2.05 3.49 4.97
CA ILE A 82 -2.52 3.86 3.63
C ILE A 82 -2.67 5.37 3.60
N ASP A 83 -2.06 6.02 2.61
CA ASP A 83 -2.33 7.39 2.22
C ASP A 83 -2.87 7.41 0.78
N THR A 84 -3.77 8.35 0.51
CA THR A 84 -4.43 8.48 -0.79
C THR A 84 -4.44 9.94 -1.24
N TRP A 85 -4.69 10.14 -2.54
CA TRP A 85 -5.15 11.43 -3.02
C TRP A 85 -6.46 11.85 -2.32
N GLY A 86 -6.75 13.16 -2.32
CA GLY A 86 -7.92 13.72 -1.63
C GLY A 86 -9.14 13.97 -2.54
N VAL A 87 -10.14 14.65 -1.99
CA VAL A 87 -11.39 15.10 -2.65
C VAL A 87 -12.40 13.99 -2.96
N ASP A 88 -11.94 12.85 -3.45
CA ASP A 88 -12.82 11.76 -3.88
C ASP A 88 -13.33 10.92 -2.70
N PHE A 89 -14.45 10.25 -2.93
CA PHE A 89 -15.14 9.44 -1.93
C PHE A 89 -15.88 8.26 -2.59
N ALA A 90 -16.22 7.26 -1.79
CA ALA A 90 -17.12 6.18 -2.19
C ALA A 90 -18.39 6.23 -1.32
N LEU A 91 -19.54 5.98 -1.94
CA LEU A 91 -20.81 5.80 -1.24
C LEU A 91 -21.01 4.30 -0.99
N LEU A 92 -21.32 3.94 0.25
CA LEU A 92 -21.61 2.57 0.66
C LEU A 92 -23.11 2.42 0.93
N ASP A 93 -23.65 1.24 0.66
CA ASP A 93 -24.99 0.86 1.11
C ASP A 93 -24.98 0.46 2.60
N ALA A 94 -26.16 0.08 3.10
CA ALA A 94 -26.41 -0.23 4.51
C ALA A 94 -26.37 -1.73 4.79
#